data_AF-A0A5N5Z3P4-F1
#
_entry.id   AF-A0A5N5Z3P4-F1
#
_cell.length_a   1.000
_cell.length_b   1.000
_cell.length_c   1.000
_cell.angle_alpha   90.00
_cell.angle_beta   90.00
_cell.angle_gamma   90.00
#
_symmetry.space_group_name_H-M   'P 1'
#
loop_
_entity.id
_entity.type
_entity.pdbx_description
1 polymer ?
#
loop_
_entity_poly.entity_id
_entity_poly.type
_entity_poly.pdbx_seq_one_letter_code
_entity_poly.pdbx_strand_id
1 'polypeptide(L)'
;MNNKTFQIIHIQQDTPYQQALTLQEEMVAKVVAGETFGALFMCEHAPVYTCGTSTQIESDYIAATTFLLLKVAVVGALPTTARANG
;
A
#
# COMPACT_ATOMS: atom_id res chain seq x y z
N MET A 1 -16.07 -8.61 24.42
CA MET A 1 -15.29 -8.71 23.17
C MET A 1 -15.51 -7.41 22.42
N ASN A 2 -14.47 -6.61 22.18
CA ASN A 2 -14.59 -5.39 21.36
C ASN A 2 -14.66 -5.83 19.89
N ASN A 3 -15.82 -5.63 19.24
CA ASN A 3 -15.95 -5.82 17.80
C ASN A 3 -15.14 -4.73 17.10
N LYS A 4 -13.88 -5.01 16.80
CA LYS A 4 -13.08 -4.17 15.91
C LYS A 4 -13.47 -4.49 14.47
N THR A 5 -14.13 -3.54 13.81
CA THR A 5 -14.57 -3.69 12.42
C THR A 5 -13.50 -3.16 11.46
N PHE A 6 -13.21 -3.90 10.40
CA PHE A 6 -12.36 -3.43 9.29
C PHE A 6 -13.16 -2.51 8.38
N GLN A 7 -12.54 -1.43 7.91
CA GLN A 7 -13.15 -0.56 6.89
C GLN A 7 -12.92 -1.16 5.50
N ILE A 8 -13.91 -1.08 4.62
CA ILE A 8 -13.74 -1.40 3.20
C ILE A 8 -13.72 -0.07 2.45
N ILE A 9 -12.62 0.21 1.76
CA ILE A 9 -12.41 1.48 1.05
C ILE A 9 -12.23 1.18 -0.43
N HIS A 10 -13.13 1.71 -1.24
CA HIS A 10 -13.04 1.64 -2.70
C HIS A 10 -12.29 2.87 -3.21
N ILE A 11 -11.13 2.66 -3.82
CA ILE A 11 -10.38 3.70 -4.51
C ILE A 11 -10.85 3.70 -5.97
N GLN A 12 -11.09 4.89 -6.54
CA GLN A 12 -11.56 5.03 -7.91
C GLN A 12 -10.47 4.61 -8.91
N GLN A 13 -10.89 4.01 -10.03
CA GLN A 13 -10.02 3.39 -11.04
C GLN A 13 -9.04 4.38 -11.69
N ASP A 14 -9.39 5.66 -11.73
CA ASP A 14 -8.55 6.75 -12.25
C ASP A 14 -7.54 7.29 -11.24
N THR A 15 -7.53 6.77 -10.01
CA THR A 15 -6.58 7.21 -8.97
C THR A 15 -5.16 6.79 -9.35
N PRO A 16 -4.23 7.75 -9.51
CA PRO A 16 -2.83 7.43 -9.78
C PRO A 16 -2.24 6.55 -8.68
N TYR A 17 -1.37 5.60 -9.06
CA TYR A 17 -0.75 4.66 -8.13
C TYR A 17 -0.12 5.35 -6.91
N GLN A 18 0.60 6.45 -7.13
CA GLN A 18 1.26 7.21 -6.05
C GLN A 18 0.26 7.76 -5.03
N GLN A 19 -0.90 8.22 -5.48
CA GLN A 19 -1.93 8.78 -4.62
C GLN A 19 -2.61 7.68 -3.80
N ALA A 20 -2.84 6.51 -4.40
CA ALA A 20 -3.33 5.33 -3.70
C ALA A 20 -2.33 4.82 -2.65
N LEU A 21 -1.02 4.89 -2.93
CA LEU A 21 0.03 4.56 -1.97
C LEU A 21 0.01 5.50 -0.76
N THR A 22 -0.12 6.81 -0.98
CA THR A 22 -0.24 7.79 0.11
C THR A 22 -1.44 7.50 1.01
N LEU A 23 -2.60 7.15 0.44
CA LEU A 23 -3.78 6.75 1.24
C LEU A 23 -3.53 5.50 2.10
N GLN A 24 -2.74 4.54 1.59
CA GLN A 24 -2.36 3.35 2.35
C GLN A 24 -1.40 3.71 3.50
N GLU A 25 -0.41 4.56 3.26
CA GLU A 25 0.54 5.04 4.28
C GLU A 25 -0.18 5.81 5.40
N GLU A 26 -1.12 6.69 5.05
CA GLU A 26 -1.96 7.39 6.02
C GLU A 26 -2.81 6.42 6.86
N MET A 27 -3.37 5.37 6.25
CA MET A 27 -4.11 4.35 6.99
C MET A 27 -3.22 3.61 7.97
N VAL A 28 -1.99 3.27 7.59
CA VAL A 28 -1.02 2.66 8.50
C VAL A 28 -0.74 3.57 9.69
N ALA A 29 -0.54 4.87 9.46
CA ALA A 29 -0.36 5.83 10.54
C ALA A 29 -1.55 5.84 11.53
N LYS A 30 -2.79 5.84 11.03
CA LYS A 30 -4.02 5.77 11.85
C LYS A 30 -4.12 4.46 12.64
N VAL A 31 -3.75 3.34 12.05
CA VAL A 31 -3.74 2.04 12.74
C VAL A 31 -2.69 2.01 13.84
N VAL A 32 -1.48 2.53 13.58
CA VAL A 32 -0.40 2.62 14.56
C VAL A 32 -0.79 3.55 15.72
N ALA A 33 -1.48 4.65 15.44
CA ALA A 33 -2.02 5.56 16.46
C ALA A 33 -3.21 4.98 17.25
N GLY A 34 -3.73 3.81 16.85
CA GLY A 34 -4.89 3.18 17.49
C GLY A 34 -6.24 3.83 17.15
N GLU A 35 -6.26 4.77 16.19
CA GLU A 35 -7.46 5.47 15.75
C GLU A 35 -8.42 4.57 14.96
N THR A 36 -7.87 3.54 14.31
CA THR A 36 -8.66 2.55 13.58
C THR A 36 -8.04 1.16 13.64
N PHE A 37 -8.85 0.13 13.39
CA PHE A 37 -8.39 -1.26 13.38
C PHE A 37 -7.66 -1.62 12.07
N GLY A 38 -8.09 -1.04 10.96
CA GLY A 38 -7.51 -1.28 9.63
C GLY A 38 -8.52 -1.04 8.52
N ALA A 39 -8.02 -1.08 7.28
CA ALA A 39 -8.84 -1.00 6.08
C ALA A 39 -8.39 -1.98 4.99
N LEU A 40 -9.37 -2.51 4.26
CA LEU A 40 -9.20 -3.23 3.01
C LEU A 40 -9.42 -2.24 1.86
N PHE A 41 -8.36 -1.92 1.14
CA PHE A 41 -8.44 -1.10 -0.06
C PHE A 41 -8.74 -1.98 -1.28
N MET A 42 -9.77 -1.62 -2.02
CA MET A 42 -10.10 -2.22 -3.31
C MET A 42 -9.87 -1.16 -4.38
N CYS A 43 -8.95 -1.41 -5.31
CA CYS A 43 -8.53 -0.43 -6.29
C CYS A 43 -8.12 -1.09 -7.62
N GLU A 44 -8.21 -0.30 -8.68
CA GLU A 44 -7.60 -0.58 -9.98
C GLU A 44 -6.67 0.58 -10.32
N HIS A 45 -5.61 0.33 -11.07
CA HIS A 45 -4.68 1.36 -11.52
C HIS A 45 -4.57 1.35 -13.04
N ALA A 46 -4.38 2.55 -13.61
CA ALA A 46 -3.85 2.68 -14.96
C ALA A 46 -2.53 1.89 -15.10
N PRO A 47 -2.14 1.46 -16.32
CA PRO A 47 -0.94 0.65 -16.53
C PRO A 47 0.32 1.23 -15.85
N VAL A 48 0.87 0.48 -14.90
CA VAL A 48 2.01 0.89 -14.06
C VAL A 48 2.90 -0.32 -13.79
N TYR A 49 4.22 -0.12 -13.83
CA TYR A 49 5.18 -1.09 -13.31
C TYR A 49 5.63 -0.67 -11.92
N THR A 50 5.52 -1.57 -10.96
CA THR A 50 6.05 -1.38 -9.60
C THR A 50 7.21 -2.34 -9.38
N CYS A 51 8.34 -1.83 -8.90
CA CYS A 51 9.48 -2.65 -8.56
C CYS A 51 9.80 -2.58 -7.07
N GLY A 52 10.19 -3.72 -6.49
CA GLY A 52 10.54 -3.79 -5.08
C GLY A 52 11.86 -3.09 -4.78
N THR A 53 12.16 -2.92 -3.49
CA THR A 53 13.43 -2.32 -3.04
C THR A 53 14.65 -3.11 -3.50
N SER A 54 14.53 -4.43 -3.65
CA SER A 54 15.60 -5.32 -4.14
C SER A 54 15.83 -5.28 -5.66
N THR A 55 14.92 -4.70 -6.44
CA THR A 55 15.05 -4.66 -7.91
C THR A 55 16.17 -3.72 -8.34
N GLN A 56 17.10 -4.21 -9.15
CA GLN A 56 18.14 -3.42 -9.79
C GLN A 56 17.66 -2.95 -11.15
N ILE A 57 17.41 -1.64 -11.29
CA ILE A 57 16.79 -1.07 -12.49
C ILE A 57 17.63 -1.35 -13.74
N GLU A 58 18.96 -1.32 -13.61
CA GLU A 58 19.89 -1.45 -14.74
C GLU A 58 20.01 -2.88 -15.28
N SER A 59 19.78 -3.89 -14.44
CA SER A 59 19.92 -5.32 -14.82
C SER A 59 18.58 -6.03 -14.98
N ASP A 60 17.59 -5.64 -14.18
CA ASP A 60 16.33 -6.38 -14.05
C ASP A 60 15.22 -5.75 -14.90
N TYR A 61 15.47 -4.57 -15.49
CA TYR A 61 14.50 -3.86 -16.30
C TYR A 61 15.02 -3.58 -17.70
N ILE A 62 14.29 -4.07 -18.70
CA ILE A 62 14.51 -3.71 -20.10
C ILE A 62 13.53 -2.57 -20.40
N ALA A 63 14.04 -1.34 -20.47
CA ALA A 63 13.26 -0.16 -20.76
C ALA A 63 12.70 -0.21 -22.20
N ALA A 64 11.49 -0.75 -22.35
CA ALA A 64 10.64 -0.50 -23.50
C ALA A 64 9.70 0.66 -23.13
N THR A 65 10.05 1.84 -23.61
CA THR A 65 9.41 3.14 -23.44
C THR A 65 7.89 3.11 -23.68
N THR A 66 7.08 3.13 -22.62
CA THR A 66 5.72 3.76 -22.62
C THR A 66 5.08 3.93 -21.23
N PHE A 67 5.51 3.23 -20.18
CA PHE A 67 4.79 3.15 -18.90
C PHE A 67 5.58 3.72 -17.71
N LEU A 68 4.86 4.22 -16.69
CA LEU A 68 5.44 4.75 -15.46
C LEU A 68 6.04 3.60 -14.62
N LEU A 69 7.31 3.74 -14.24
CA LEU A 69 8.01 2.83 -13.33
C LEU A 69 8.16 3.50 -11.95
N LEU A 70 7.68 2.83 -10.90
CA LEU A 70 7.81 3.30 -9.51
C LEU A 70 8.51 2.24 -8.67
N LYS A 71 9.54 2.66 -7.92
CA LYS A 71 10.19 1.81 -6.92
C LYS A 71 9.44 1.97 -5.60
N VAL A 72 8.92 0.86 -5.09
CA VAL A 72 7.97 0.85 -3.97
C VAL A 72 8.51 -0.06 -2.88
N ALA A 73 8.54 0.44 -1.65
CA ALA A 73 8.66 -0.41 -0.48
C ALA A 73 7.27 -0.97 -0.18
N VAL A 74 7.12 -2.30 -0.18
CA VAL A 74 5.86 -2.93 0.22
C VAL A 74 5.58 -2.53 1.66
N VAL A 75 4.49 -1.80 1.86
CA VAL A 75 4.04 -1.39 3.20
C VAL A 75 3.47 -2.63 3.88
N GLY A 76 4.35 -3.39 4.56
CA GLY A 76 4.03 -4.70 5.11
C GLY A 76 4.50 -4.86 6.56
N ALA A 77 3.51 -5.14 7.42
CA ALA A 77 3.54 -5.53 8.82
C ALA A 77 3.64 -4.39 9.86
N LEU A 78 2.49 -4.17 10.53
CA LEU A 78 2.47 -3.58 11.87
C LEU A 78 3.57 -4.23 12.72
N PRO A 79 4.33 -3.45 13.51
CA PRO A 79 5.33 -4.02 14.38
C PRO A 79 4.69 -5.08 15.29
N THR A 80 5.40 -6.20 15.47
CA THR A 80 4.97 -7.41 16.21
C THR A 80 4.52 -7.12 17.65
N THR A 81 4.80 -5.92 18.16
CA THR A 81 4.35 -5.41 19.46
C THR A 81 2.85 -5.13 19.55
N ALA A 82 2.13 -5.02 18.43
CA ALA A 82 0.66 -4.88 18.43
C ALA A 82 -0.09 -6.21 18.66
N ARG A 83 0.61 -7.35 18.75
CA ARG A 83 0.01 -8.69 18.87
C ARG A 83 -0.28 -9.13 20.31
N ALA A 84 0.07 -8.33 21.32
CA ALA A 84 0.10 -8.78 22.71
C ALA A 84 -1.14 -8.49 23.58
N ASN A 85 -2.21 -7.86 23.05
CA ASN A 85 -3.41 -7.53 23.83
C ASN A 85 -4.71 -8.06 23.18
N GLY A 86 -4.74 -9.35 22.86
CA GLY A 86 -5.92 -10.08 22.39
C GLY A 86 -6.15 -11.33 23.20
#